data_AF-A0A140DYE1-F1
#
_entry.id   AF-A0A140DYE1-F1
#
_cell.length_a   1.000
_cell.length_b   1.000
_cell.length_c   1.000
_cell.angle_alpha   90.00
_cell.angle_beta   90.00
_cell.angle_gamma   90.00
#
_symmetry.space_group_name_H-M   'P 1'
#
loop_
_entity.id
_entity.type
_entity.pdbx_description
1 polymer ?
#
loop_
_entity_poly.entity_id
_entity_poly.type
_entity_poly.pdbx_seq_one_letter_code
_entity_poly.pdbx_strand_id
1 'polypeptide(L)'
;MNAYWFLLLWQALLAGSSFWIRPAGWMWCLIIALVIIVLECCISIYAKQEGLQAFATPFQAAKYNKDTRLLMIQTAFTIALTLNLLVAFGANGNWTLFWIILAASLVFGLLIALALKKHRG
;
A
#
# COMPACT_ATOMS: atom_id res chain seq x y z
N MET A 1 -16.58 4.23 0.71
CA MET A 1 -15.36 4.24 -0.13
C MET A 1 -14.36 3.28 0.51
N ASN A 2 -13.87 2.27 -0.20
CA ASN A 2 -13.20 1.11 0.41
C ASN A 2 -11.76 1.43 0.84
N ALA A 3 -11.39 1.08 2.08
CA ALA A 3 -10.04 1.28 2.64
C ALA A 3 -8.92 0.63 1.81
N TYR A 4 -9.21 -0.48 1.15
CA TYR A 4 -8.29 -1.19 0.27
C TYR A 4 -7.91 -0.40 -1.01
N TRP A 5 -8.88 0.24 -1.66
CA TRP A 5 -8.61 1.09 -2.82
C TRP A 5 -7.70 2.28 -2.45
N PHE A 6 -7.87 2.82 -1.25
CA PHE A 6 -6.97 3.85 -0.73
C PHE A 6 -5.55 3.34 -0.49
N LEU A 7 -5.39 2.13 0.06
CA LEU A 7 -4.08 1.51 0.27
C LEU A 7 -3.34 1.29 -1.05
N LEU A 8 -4.03 0.76 -2.07
CA LEU A 8 -3.46 0.58 -3.41
C LEU A 8 -3.01 1.90 -4.03
N LEU A 9 -3.88 2.90 -3.98
CA LEU A 9 -3.58 4.21 -4.54
C LEU A 9 -2.39 4.85 -3.82
N TRP A 10 -2.28 4.66 -2.50
CA TRP A 10 -1.13 5.11 -1.72
C TRP A 10 0.15 4.37 -2.10
N GLN A 11 0.11 3.05 -2.27
CA GLN A 11 1.26 2.26 -2.75
C GLN A 11 1.74 2.72 -4.14
N ALA A 12 0.82 3.03 -5.05
CA ALA A 12 1.16 3.55 -6.37
C ALA A 12 1.81 4.95 -6.29
N LEU A 13 1.29 5.83 -5.42
CA LEU A 13 1.91 7.15 -5.18
C LEU A 13 3.30 7.03 -4.55
N LEU A 14 3.47 6.12 -3.59
CA LEU A 14 4.76 5.82 -2.98
C LEU A 14 5.75 5.33 -4.05
N ALA A 15 5.35 4.36 -4.89
CA ALA A 15 6.18 3.91 -6.01
C ALA A 15 6.55 5.07 -6.95
N GLY A 16 5.58 5.90 -7.35
CA GLY A 16 5.82 7.06 -8.21
C GLY A 16 6.72 8.12 -7.57
N SER A 17 6.66 8.30 -6.24
CA SER A 17 7.50 9.28 -5.54
C SER A 17 9.00 8.97 -5.66
N SER A 18 9.36 7.70 -5.83
CA SER A 18 10.76 7.27 -5.95
C SER A 18 11.49 7.85 -7.18
N PHE A 19 10.77 8.31 -8.21
CA PHE A 19 11.36 9.03 -9.36
C PHE A 19 12.13 10.29 -8.97
N TRP A 20 11.80 10.90 -7.82
CA TRP A 20 12.47 12.10 -7.32
C TRP A 20 13.83 11.82 -6.68
N ILE A 21 14.20 10.56 -6.49
CA ILE A 21 15.51 10.14 -6.00
C ILE A 21 16.47 10.09 -7.20
N ARG A 22 17.27 11.14 -7.45
CA ARG A 22 18.25 11.12 -8.56
C ARG A 22 19.60 10.55 -8.10
N PRO A 23 20.34 9.83 -8.96
CA PRO A 23 20.03 9.48 -10.36
C PRO A 23 19.29 8.13 -10.53
N ALA A 24 19.20 7.31 -9.48
CA ALA A 24 18.77 5.91 -9.55
C ALA A 24 17.27 5.66 -9.25
N GLY A 25 16.46 6.71 -9.08
CA GLY A 25 15.08 6.63 -8.61
C GLY A 25 14.13 5.86 -9.51
N TRP A 26 14.41 5.82 -10.81
CA TRP A 26 13.65 5.03 -11.77
C TRP A 26 13.87 3.51 -11.56
N MET A 27 15.09 3.08 -11.20
CA MET A 27 15.35 1.68 -10.82
C MET A 27 14.63 1.34 -9.52
N TRP A 28 14.65 2.26 -8.56
CA TRP A 28 13.91 2.13 -7.31
C TRP A 28 12.39 2.00 -7.56
N CYS A 29 11.83 2.79 -8.47
CA CYS A 29 10.43 2.70 -8.88
C CYS A 29 10.09 1.33 -9.48
N LEU A 30 10.94 0.82 -10.38
CA LEU A 30 10.73 -0.47 -11.02
C LEU A 30 10.78 -1.62 -10.01
N ILE A 31 11.73 -1.58 -9.06
CA ILE A 31 11.82 -2.57 -7.98
C ILE A 31 10.57 -2.53 -7.12
N ILE A 32 10.13 -1.36 -6.66
CA ILE A 32 8.90 -1.24 -5.87
C ILE A 32 7.69 -1.74 -6.65
N ALA A 33 7.55 -1.36 -7.92
CA ALA A 33 6.44 -1.79 -8.77
C ALA A 33 6.41 -3.31 -8.93
N LEU A 34 7.57 -3.93 -9.15
CA LEU A 34 7.69 -5.39 -9.23
C LEU A 34 7.25 -6.05 -7.92
N VAL A 35 7.69 -5.52 -6.76
CA VAL A 35 7.30 -6.05 -5.45
C VAL A 35 5.80 -5.91 -5.21
N ILE A 36 5.19 -4.78 -5.58
CA ILE A 36 3.73 -4.59 -5.51
C ILE A 36 3.02 -5.65 -6.35
N ILE A 37 3.45 -5.87 -7.60
CA ILE A 37 2.85 -6.86 -8.51
C ILE A 37 2.95 -8.27 -7.93
N VAL A 38 4.12 -8.66 -7.42
CA VAL A 38 4.33 -9.98 -6.80
C VAL A 38 3.43 -10.15 -5.58
N LEU A 39 3.34 -9.13 -4.73
CA LEU A 39 2.48 -9.16 -3.56
C LEU A 39 1.00 -9.33 -3.95
N GLU A 40 0.52 -8.55 -4.91
CA GLU A 40 -0.86 -8.64 -5.42
C GLU A 40 -1.13 -10.01 -6.06
N CYS A 41 -0.15 -10.60 -6.76
CA CYS A 41 -0.25 -11.97 -7.25
C CYS A 41 -0.39 -12.98 -6.10
N CYS A 42 0.42 -12.90 -5.04
CA CYS A 42 0.33 -13.78 -3.88
C CYS A 42 -1.02 -13.62 -3.15
N ILE A 43 -1.47 -12.38 -2.96
CA ILE A 43 -2.76 -12.05 -2.38
C ILE A 43 -3.90 -12.63 -3.22
N SER A 44 -3.81 -12.51 -4.54
CA SER A 44 -4.80 -13.06 -5.49
C SER A 44 -4.86 -14.59 -5.44
N ILE A 45 -3.72 -15.27 -5.31
CA ILE A 45 -3.65 -16.73 -5.14
C ILE A 45 -4.28 -17.15 -3.81
N TYR A 46 -3.93 -16.49 -2.71
CA TYR A 46 -4.52 -16.74 -1.39
C TYR A 46 -6.04 -16.51 -1.41
N ALA A 47 -6.49 -15.41 -2.02
CA ALA A 47 -7.90 -15.10 -2.16
C ALA A 47 -8.63 -16.19 -2.96
N LYS A 48 -8.04 -16.70 -4.05
CA LYS A 48 -8.61 -17.79 -4.85
C LYS A 48 -8.70 -19.11 -4.06
N GLN A 49 -7.72 -19.42 -3.21
CA GLN A 49 -7.71 -20.63 -2.37
C GLN A 49 -8.80 -20.59 -1.28
N GLU A 50 -9.07 -19.42 -0.72
CA GLU A 50 -10.08 -19.21 0.33
C GLU A 50 -11.49 -18.89 -0.23
N GLY A 51 -11.68 -18.89 -1.56
CA GLY A 51 -12.96 -18.55 -2.21
C GLY A 51 -13.34 -17.06 -2.12
N LEU A 52 -12.35 -16.21 -1.83
CA LEU A 52 -12.43 -14.77 -1.68
C LEU A 52 -12.23 -14.06 -3.03
N GLN A 53 -12.55 -12.77 -3.08
CA GLN A 53 -12.37 -12.01 -4.33
C GLN A 53 -10.88 -11.85 -4.65
N ALA A 54 -10.46 -12.45 -5.76
CA ALA A 54 -9.18 -12.21 -6.39
C ALA A 54 -9.20 -10.92 -7.21
N PHE A 55 -8.02 -10.31 -7.37
CA PHE A 55 -7.83 -9.14 -8.24
C PHE A 55 -8.27 -9.44 -9.68
N ALA A 56 -8.91 -8.48 -10.34
CA ALA A 56 -9.54 -8.57 -11.67
C ALA A 56 -10.90 -9.32 -11.77
N THR A 57 -11.50 -9.76 -10.66
CA THR A 57 -12.90 -10.20 -10.66
C THR A 57 -13.87 -9.03 -10.46
N PRO A 58 -15.06 -9.01 -11.11
CA PRO A 58 -16.02 -7.93 -10.97
C PRO A 58 -16.39 -7.71 -9.50
N PHE A 59 -16.33 -6.45 -9.05
CA PHE A 59 -16.43 -6.05 -7.65
C PHE A 59 -17.75 -6.52 -7.03
N GLN A 60 -17.69 -7.34 -5.97
CA GLN A 60 -18.85 -7.81 -5.21
C GLN A 60 -18.73 -7.36 -3.75
N ALA A 61 -19.37 -6.24 -3.42
CA ALA A 61 -19.32 -5.60 -2.11
C ALA A 61 -19.64 -6.55 -0.92
N ALA A 62 -20.45 -7.58 -1.12
CA ALA A 62 -20.88 -8.53 -0.08
C ALA A 62 -19.76 -9.48 0.40
N LYS A 63 -18.75 -9.79 -0.43
CA LYS A 63 -17.60 -10.64 -0.06
C LYS A 63 -16.43 -9.86 0.53
N TYR A 64 -16.48 -8.53 0.43
CA TYR A 64 -15.37 -7.62 0.76
C TYR A 64 -15.29 -7.27 2.25
N ASN A 65 -16.42 -7.30 2.96
CA ASN A 65 -16.50 -6.98 4.39
C ASN A 65 -16.02 -8.11 5.32
N LYS A 66 -15.65 -9.28 4.80
CA LYS A 66 -15.25 -10.43 5.63
C LYS A 66 -13.75 -10.57 5.88
N ASP A 67 -12.88 -9.93 5.10
CA ASP A 67 -11.43 -10.18 5.21
C ASP A 67 -10.61 -9.03 5.76
N THR A 68 -10.75 -8.85 7.08
CA THR A 68 -9.82 -8.06 7.88
C THR A 68 -8.36 -8.52 7.69
N ARG A 69 -8.12 -9.80 7.39
CA ARG A 69 -6.78 -10.37 7.19
C ARG A 69 -6.09 -9.80 5.94
N LEU A 70 -6.78 -9.76 4.81
CA LEU A 70 -6.26 -9.18 3.56
C LEU A 70 -5.95 -7.69 3.76
N LEU A 71 -6.85 -6.96 4.41
CA LEU A 71 -6.64 -5.55 4.72
C LEU A 71 -5.43 -5.33 5.65
N MET A 72 -5.23 -6.21 6.64
CA MET A 72 -4.07 -6.17 7.54
C MET A 72 -2.75 -6.44 6.80
N ILE A 73 -2.71 -7.44 5.91
CA ILE A 73 -1.52 -7.75 5.09
C ILE A 73 -1.16 -6.56 4.21
N GLN A 74 -2.14 -5.97 3.53
CA GLN A 74 -1.94 -4.82 2.66
C GLN A 74 -1.49 -3.57 3.42
N THR A 75 -2.05 -3.36 4.62
CA THR A 75 -1.62 -2.28 5.51
C THR A 75 -0.17 -2.48 5.97
N ALA A 76 0.19 -3.69 6.41
CA ALA A 76 1.56 -4.01 6.83
C ALA A 76 2.57 -3.80 5.70
N PHE A 77 2.25 -4.25 4.49
CA PHE A 77 3.09 -4.04 3.32
C PHE A 77 3.26 -2.55 2.99
N THR A 78 2.17 -1.78 3.05
CA THR A 78 2.21 -0.34 2.81
C THR A 78 3.09 0.39 3.81
N ILE A 79 3.07 -0.01 5.09
CA ILE A 79 3.96 0.52 6.12
C ILE A 79 5.43 0.20 5.78
N ALA A 80 5.73 -1.05 5.43
CA ALA A 80 7.09 -1.45 5.06
C ALA A 80 7.63 -0.67 3.86
N LEU A 81 6.80 -0.48 2.84
CA LEU A 81 7.13 0.28 1.63
C LEU A 81 7.34 1.77 1.93
N THR A 82 6.50 2.34 2.80
CA THR A 82 6.64 3.72 3.29
C THR A 82 7.97 3.92 4.03
N LEU A 83 8.29 3.04 4.99
CA LEU A 83 9.53 3.13 5.75
C LEU A 83 10.76 3.05 4.85
N ASN A 84 10.73 2.15 3.88
CA ASN A 84 11.81 2.00 2.94
C ASN A 84 12.04 3.30 2.12
N LEU A 85 10.97 3.90 1.60
CA LEU A 85 11.06 5.18 0.88
C LEU A 85 11.52 6.32 1.77
N LEU A 86 11.06 6.40 3.02
CA LEU A 86 11.53 7.41 3.97
C LEU A 86 13.03 7.29 4.20
N VAL A 87 13.56 6.08 4.38
CA VAL A 87 15.00 5.86 4.47
C VAL A 87 15.70 6.31 3.19
N ALA A 88 15.15 5.97 2.03
CA ALA A 88 15.72 6.36 0.75
C ALA A 88 15.72 7.89 0.53
N PHE A 89 14.64 8.60 0.87
CA PHE A 89 14.59 10.07 0.79
C PHE A 89 15.54 10.73 1.79
N GLY A 90 15.63 10.23 3.02
CA GLY A 90 16.56 10.72 4.03
C GLY A 90 18.02 10.54 3.60
N ALA A 91 18.37 9.36 3.07
CA ALA A 91 19.72 9.07 2.59
C ALA A 91 20.15 9.93 1.38
N ASN A 92 19.19 10.38 0.56
CA ASN A 92 19.44 11.22 -0.61
C ASN A 92 19.25 12.72 -0.35
N GLY A 93 19.04 13.14 0.92
CA GLY A 93 18.88 14.54 1.28
C GLY A 93 17.57 15.19 0.81
N ASN A 94 16.60 14.39 0.36
CA ASN A 94 15.29 14.83 -0.14
C ASN A 94 14.30 15.05 1.02
N TRP A 95 14.68 15.91 1.97
CA TRP A 95 13.95 16.10 3.24
C TRP A 95 12.54 16.66 3.07
N THR A 96 12.30 17.49 2.06
CA THR A 96 10.94 18.01 1.78
C THR A 96 9.97 16.86 1.46
N LEU A 97 10.37 15.95 0.57
CA LEU A 97 9.55 14.78 0.22
C LEU A 97 9.43 13.79 1.37
N PHE A 98 10.50 13.64 2.17
CA PHE A 98 10.48 12.85 3.40
C PHE A 98 9.35 13.31 4.34
N TRP A 99 9.29 14.60 4.66
CA TRP A 99 8.29 15.12 5.59
C TRP A 99 6.86 15.05 5.03
N ILE A 100 6.69 15.31 3.73
CA ILE A 100 5.39 15.20 3.06
C ILE A 100 4.88 13.76 3.11
N ILE A 101 5.72 12.78 2.76
CA ILE A 101 5.34 11.36 2.77
C ILE A 101 5.10 10.86 4.19
N LEU A 102 5.90 11.30 5.16
CA LEU A 102 5.69 10.95 6.57
C LEU A 102 4.34 11.46 7.07
N ALA A 103 4.05 12.75 6.88
CA ALA A 103 2.79 13.36 7.31
C ALA A 103 1.58 12.70 6.63
N ALA A 104 1.63 12.51 5.32
CA ALA A 104 0.57 11.85 4.59
C ALA A 104 0.36 10.39 5.04
N SER A 105 1.44 9.65 5.28
CA SER A 105 1.37 8.26 5.75
C SER A 105 0.77 8.16 7.15
N LEU A 106 1.04 9.13 8.04
CA LEU A 106 0.40 9.19 9.37
C LEU A 106 -1.10 9.45 9.26
N VAL A 107 -1.52 10.37 8.39
CA VAL A 107 -2.95 10.64 8.12
C VAL A 107 -3.62 9.39 7.57
N PHE A 108 -3.00 8.71 6.61
CA PHE A 108 -3.52 7.44 6.06
C PHE A 108 -3.62 6.35 7.13
N GLY A 109 -2.61 6.20 7.98
CA GLY A 109 -2.62 5.25 9.08
C GLY A 109 -3.78 5.49 10.05
N LEU A 110 -4.06 6.76 10.40
CA LEU A 110 -5.19 7.13 11.25
C LEU A 110 -6.54 6.83 10.58
N LEU A 111 -6.70 7.15 9.29
CA LEU A 111 -7.92 6.85 8.54
C LEU A 111 -8.20 5.34 8.46
N ILE A 112 -7.17 4.52 8.26
CA ILE A 112 -7.29 3.06 8.23
C ILE A 112 -7.61 2.51 9.62
N ALA A 113 -6.97 3.02 10.67
CA ALA A 113 -7.26 2.62 12.04
C ALA A 113 -8.73 2.91 12.42
N LEU A 114 -9.26 4.07 12.02
CA LEU A 114 -10.67 4.42 12.20
C LEU A 114 -11.59 3.49 11.40
N ALA A 115 -11.23 3.16 10.15
CA ALA A 115 -11.99 2.22 9.33
C ALA A 115 -12.01 0.81 9.94
N LEU A 116 -10.87 0.30 10.41
CA LEU A 116 -10.76 -1.00 11.08
C LEU A 116 -11.54 -1.04 12.39
N LYS A 117 -11.53 0.04 13.19
CA LYS A 117 -12.33 0.14 14.41
C LYS A 117 -13.83 0.05 14.12
N LYS A 118 -14.30 0.67 13.03
CA LYS A 118 -15.70 0.60 12.59
C LYS A 118 -16.14 -0.81 12.19
N HIS A 119 -15.22 -1.67 11.76
CA HIS A 119 -15.51 -3.07 11.41
C HIS A 119 -15.48 -4.04 12.60
N ARG A 120 -14.99 -3.62 13.77
CA ARG A 120 -14.98 -4.41 15.01
C ARG A 120 -16.21 -4.18 15.91
N GLY A 121 -17.05 -3.20 15.60
CA GLY A 121 -18.24 -2.82 16.37
C GLY A 121 -19.53 -3.36 15.78
#